data_AF-A0A381Q5R4-F1
#
_entry.id   AF-A0A381Q5R4-F1
#
_cell.length_a   1.000
_cell.length_b   1.000
_cell.length_c   1.000
_cell.angle_alpha   90.00
_cell.angle_beta   90.00
_cell.angle_gamma   90.00
#
_symmetry.space_group_name_H-M   'P 1'
#
loop_
_entity.id
_entity.type
_entity.pdbx_description
1 polymer ?
#
loop_
_entity_poly.entity_id
_entity_poly.type
_entity_poly.pdbx_seq_one_letter_code
_entity_poly.pdbx_strand_id
1 'polypeptide(L)' 'MPSVVLVTERFTILAKASMRGNGVPDAPMVILPKTELTEYVEPDLVRAVAKEAVDLIIAQLRGPENAKDS' A
#
# COMPACT_ATOMS: atom_id res chain seq x y z
N MET A 1 -0.41 -10.45 23.85
CA MET A 1 0.89 -10.79 23.23
C MET A 1 1.59 -9.49 22.87
N PRO A 2 2.89 -9.31 23.17
CA PRO A 2 3.64 -8.19 22.63
C PRO A 2 3.65 -8.29 21.10
N SER A 3 3.28 -7.21 20.43
CA SER A 3 3.26 -7.12 18.97
C SER A 3 4.54 -6.49 18.46
N VAL A 4 5.10 -7.04 17.39
CA VAL A 4 6.25 -6.49 16.66
C VAL A 4 5.85 -6.34 15.21
N VAL A 5 6.15 -5.19 14.61
CA VAL A 5 5.85 -4.89 13.21
C VAL A 5 7.11 -5.07 12.39
N LEU A 6 7.12 -6.07 11.52
CA LEU A 6 8.18 -6.28 10.54
C LEU A 6 7.83 -5.51 9.27
N VAL A 7 8.75 -4.68 8.77
CA VAL A 7 8.50 -3.85 7.60
C VAL A 7 9.75 -3.72 6.74
N THR A 8 9.60 -3.59 5.42
CA THR A 8 10.70 -3.13 4.57
C THR A 8 10.78 -1.59 4.61
N GLU A 9 11.96 -1.04 4.36
CA GLU A 9 12.23 0.42 4.47
C GLU A 9 11.19 1.28 3.72
N ARG A 10 10.78 0.84 2.53
CA ARG A 10 9.84 1.56 1.65
C ARG A 10 8.44 1.72 2.22
N PHE A 11 8.00 0.81 3.10
CA PHE A 11 6.63 0.83 3.64
C PHE A 11 6.54 1.42 5.05
N THR A 12 7.62 1.98 5.58
CA THR A 12 7.64 2.53 6.96
C THR A 12 6.56 3.59 7.20
N ILE A 13 6.30 4.47 6.23
CA ILE A 13 5.25 5.51 6.35
C ILE A 13 3.86 4.88 6.39
N LEU A 14 3.56 3.97 5.46
CA LEU A 14 2.28 3.27 5.40
C LEU A 14 2.06 2.43 6.66
N ALA A 15 3.08 1.67 7.09
CA ALA A 15 3.02 0.86 8.28
C ALA A 15 2.71 1.69 9.53
N LYS A 16 3.34 2.86 9.71
CA LYS A 16 3.02 3.78 10.82
C LYS A 16 1.57 4.26 10.79
N ALA A 17 1.03 4.58 9.61
CA ALA A 17 -0.36 4.97 9.46
C ALA A 17 -1.30 3.81 9.82
N SER A 18 -1.03 2.61 9.32
CA SER A 18 -1.81 1.40 9.60
C SER A 18 -1.74 0.99 11.08
N MET A 19 -0.58 1.11 11.73
CA MET A 19 -0.41 0.81 13.16
C MET A 19 -1.31 1.65 14.06
N ARG A 20 -1.47 2.95 13.73
CA ARG A 20 -2.40 3.83 14.43
C ARG A 20 -3.85 3.38 14.25
N GLY A 21 -4.24 3.03 13.01
CA GLY A 21 -5.59 2.54 12.72
C GLY A 21 -5.92 1.19 13.37
N ASN A 22 -4.91 0.34 13.57
CA ASN A 22 -5.05 -1.00 14.13
C ASN A 22 -4.84 -1.08 15.66
N GLY A 23 -4.76 0.06 16.36
CA GLY A 23 -4.66 0.10 17.83
C GLY A 23 -3.31 -0.34 18.39
N VAL A 24 -2.24 -0.31 17.58
CA VAL A 24 -0.87 -0.66 18.00
C VAL A 24 0.14 0.46 17.70
N PRO A 25 -0.14 1.72 18.06
CA PRO A 25 0.69 2.88 17.68
C PRO A 25 2.13 2.81 18.20
N ASP A 26 2.33 2.14 19.34
CA ASP A 26 3.62 2.10 20.06
C ASP A 26 4.34 0.74 19.93
N ALA A 27 3.84 -0.16 19.09
CA ALA A 27 4.49 -1.46 18.89
C ALA A 27 5.89 -1.27 18.25
N PRO A 28 6.92 -1.99 18.72
CA PRO A 28 8.25 -1.94 18.11
C PRO A 28 8.21 -2.29 16.63
N MET A 29 8.87 -1.48 15.82
CA MET A 29 9.02 -1.69 14.39
C MET A 29 10.44 -2.17 14.08
N VAL A 30 10.57 -3.30 13.39
CA VAL A 30 11.83 -3.85 12.92
C VAL A 30 11.88 -3.69 11.41
N ILE A 31 12.85 -2.92 10.93
CA ILE A 31 13.10 -2.75 9.50
C ILE A 31 13.91 -3.96 9.03
N LEU A 32 13.31 -4.73 8.13
CA LEU A 32 13.95 -5.87 7.51
C LEU A 32 15.07 -5.39 6.56
N PRO A 33 16.23 -6.07 6.55
CA PRO A 33 17.29 -5.76 5.62
C PRO A 33 16.81 -5.95 4.18
N LYS A 34 17.41 -5.19 3.27
CA LYS A 34 17.14 -5.33 1.84
C LYS A 34 17.59 -6.71 1.38
N THR A 35 16.74 -7.35 0.60
CA THR A 35 17.02 -8.61 -0.11
C THR A 35 16.80 -8.40 -1.59
N GLU A 36 17.45 -9.19 -2.45
CA GLU A 36 17.28 -9.12 -3.92
C GLU A 36 15.80 -9.22 -4.36
N LEU A 37 14.92 -9.85 -3.56
CA LEU A 37 13.48 -9.96 -3.80
C LEU A 37 12.69 -8.69 -3.44
N THR A 38 13.25 -7.84 -2.57
CA THR A 38 12.67 -6.55 -2.14
C THR A 38 13.37 -5.36 -2.80
N GLU A 39 14.55 -5.59 -3.35
CA GLU A 39 15.26 -4.68 -4.23
C GLU A 39 14.64 -4.80 -5.62
N TYR A 40 14.45 -3.66 -6.26
CA TYR A 40 13.97 -3.56 -7.65
C TYR A 40 12.54 -4.02 -7.90
N VAL A 41 11.60 -3.16 -7.49
CA VAL A 41 10.39 -2.98 -8.32
C VAL A 41 10.80 -1.89 -9.31
N GLU A 42 10.80 -2.21 -10.59
CA GLU A 42 11.11 -1.23 -11.63
C GLU A 42 10.17 -0.01 -11.48
N PRO A 43 10.68 1.23 -11.60
CA PRO A 43 9.84 2.42 -11.46
C PRO A 43 8.60 2.40 -12.37
N ASP A 44 8.72 1.80 -13.54
CA ASP A 44 7.62 1.64 -14.49
C ASP A 44 6.56 0.65 -14.00
N LEU A 45 6.97 -0.42 -13.31
CA LEU A 45 6.05 -1.35 -12.66
C LEU A 45 5.29 -0.66 -11.52
N VAL A 46 5.96 0.17 -10.70
CA VAL A 46 5.28 0.98 -9.67
C VAL A 46 4.26 1.93 -10.30
N ARG A 47 4.63 2.60 -11.39
CA ARG A 47 3.75 3.53 -12.13
C ARG A 47 2.53 2.81 -12.69
N ALA A 48 2.71 1.62 -13.26
CA ALA A 48 1.63 0.81 -13.82
C ALA A 48 0.62 0.40 -12.74
N VAL A 49 1.10 -0.16 -11.62
CA VAL A 49 0.25 -0.56 -10.50
C VAL A 49 -0.50 0.63 -9.90
N ALA A 50 0.18 1.77 -9.72
CA ALA A 50 -0.46 2.98 -9.19
C ALA A 50 -1.56 3.51 -10.11
N LYS A 51 -1.35 3.51 -11.43
CA LYS A 51 -2.35 3.92 -12.41
C LYS A 51 -3.58 3.01 -12.35
N GLU A 52 -3.37 1.69 -12.37
CA GLU A 52 -4.46 0.71 -12.31
C GLU A 52 -5.28 0.85 -11.03
N ALA A 53 -4.63 1.00 -9.88
CA ALA A 53 -5.33 1.19 -8.61
C ALA A 53 -6.20 2.47 -8.61
N VAL A 54 -5.68 3.57 -9.15
CA VAL A 54 -6.44 4.84 -9.27
C VAL A 54 -7.61 4.67 -10.25
N ASP A 55 -7.41 4.04 -11.40
CA ASP A 55 -8.46 3.79 -12.38
C ASP A 55 -9.60 2.95 -11.78
N LEU A 56 -9.27 1.93 -10.98
CA LEU A 56 -10.25 1.10 -10.25
C LEU A 56 -11.04 1.92 -9.21
N ILE A 57 -10.37 2.79 -8.46
CA ILE A 57 -11.04 3.68 -7.50
C ILE A 57 -11.99 4.64 -8.24
N ILE A 58 -11.54 5.25 -9.34
CA ILE A 58 -12.38 6.14 -10.16
C ILE A 58 -13.60 5.38 -10.70
N ALA A 59 -13.41 4.16 -11.20
CA ALA A 59 -14.50 3.32 -11.70
C ALA A 59 -15.53 3.01 -10.60
N GLN A 60 -15.08 2.69 -9.38
CA GLN A 60 -15.97 2.49 -8.24
C GLN A 60 -16.74 3.77 -7.88
N LEU A 61 -16.09 4.93 -7.92
CA LEU A 61 -16.71 6.21 -7.58
C LEU A 61 -17.68 6.73 -8.64
N ARG A 62 -17.50 6.38 -9.92
CA ARG A 62 -18.41 6.78 -11.00
C ARG A 62 -19.76 6.07 -10.98
N GLY A 63 -19.88 4.94 -10.28
CA GLY A 63 -21.11 4.14 -10.23
C GLY A 63 -21.53 3.57 -11.60
N PRO A 64 -22.56 2.70 -11.64
CA PRO A 64 -23.05 2.08 -12.88
C PRO A 64 -23.86 3.00 -13.81
N GLU A 65 -24.00 4.29 -13.51
CA GLU A 65 -24.98 5.17 -14.18
C GLU A 65 -24.60 5.68 -15.57
N ASN A 66 -23.37 5.46 -16.05
CA ASN A 66 -22.95 5.90 -17.39
C ASN A 66 -23.04 4.81 -18.49
N ALA A 67 -23.72 3.68 -18.24
CA ALA A 67 -23.85 2.60 -19.21
C ALA A 67 -25.15 2.65 -20.05
N LYS A 68 -25.96 3.71 -19.96
CA LYS A 68 -27.26 3.81 -20.65
C LYS A 68 -27.40 4.88 -21.72
N ASP A 69 -26.37 5.68 -21.98
CA ASP A 69 -26.40 6.70 -23.03
C ASP A 69 -25.24 6.51 -24.03
N SER A 70 -25.30 5.45 -24.83
CA SER A 70 -24.63 5.34 -26.14
C SER A 70 -25.28 4.23 -26.97
#